data_AF-A0A5K4EP14-F1
#
_entry.id   AF-A0A5K4EP14-F1
#
_cell.length_a   1.000
_cell.length_b   1.000
_cell.length_c   1.000
_cell.angle_alpha   90.00
_cell.angle_beta   90.00
_cell.angle_gamma   90.00
#
_symmetry.space_group_name_H-M   'P 1'
#
loop_
_entity.id
_entity.type
_entity.pdbx_description
1 polymer ?
#
loop_
_entity_poly.entity_id
_entity_poly.type
_entity_poly.pdbx_seq_one_letter_code
_entity_poly.pdbx_strand_id
1 'polypeptide(L)'
;MLSLPDGNILNRITGMINRPSIDQKERSFLKSLWNDFNNGLNTLTKQHHLISIPDRELKNSLEHQLVRDLVVLYRGFWEKSMSIAFTTNRDKYIKLSVEEFEIRIRHLFNGTSTNSTRQ
;
A
#
# COMPACT_ATOMS: atom_id res chain seq x y z
N MET A 1 0.92 -5.03 12.03
CA MET A 1 1.03 -5.88 10.82
C MET A 1 0.39 -5.12 9.68
N LEU A 2 1.07 -4.99 8.54
CA LEU A 2 0.49 -4.37 7.35
C LEU A 2 -0.66 -5.26 6.85
N SER A 3 -1.90 -4.81 7.03
CA SER A 3 -3.07 -5.53 6.50
C SER A 3 -3.24 -5.17 5.03
N LEU A 4 -2.59 -5.92 4.14
CA LEU A 4 -2.92 -5.84 2.72
C LEU A 4 -4.25 -6.55 2.48
N PRO A 5 -5.07 -6.07 1.53
CA PRO A 5 -6.27 -6.77 1.14
C PRO A 5 -5.93 -8.11 0.50
N ASP A 6 -6.31 -9.20 1.16
CA ASP A 6 -6.14 -10.57 0.68
C ASP A 6 -7.01 -10.85 -0.56
N GLY A 7 -6.80 -12.00 -1.20
CA GLY A 7 -7.57 -12.43 -2.39
C GLY A 7 -9.10 -12.36 -2.21
N ASN A 8 -9.62 -12.67 -1.02
CA ASN A 8 -11.04 -12.54 -0.70
C ASN A 8 -11.54 -11.10 -0.73
N ILE A 9 -10.74 -10.16 -0.23
CA ILE A 9 -11.07 -8.74 -0.24
C ILE A 9 -11.00 -8.20 -1.67
N LEU A 10 -9.97 -8.58 -2.43
CA LEU A 10 -9.84 -8.19 -3.83
C LEU A 10 -11.00 -8.70 -4.69
N ASN A 11 -11.48 -9.92 -4.45
CA ASN A 11 -12.67 -10.46 -5.11
C ASN A 11 -13.93 -9.66 -4.75
N ARG A 12 -14.09 -9.28 -3.49
CA ARG A 12 -15.20 -8.44 -3.05
C ARG A 12 -15.19 -7.08 -3.73
N ILE A 13 -14.03 -6.42 -3.81
CA ILE A 13 -13.87 -5.14 -4.52
C ILE A 13 -14.16 -5.32 -6.01
N THR A 14 -13.71 -6.42 -6.61
CA THR A 14 -14.00 -6.74 -8.02
C THR A 14 -15.51 -6.87 -8.27
N GLY A 15 -16.24 -7.52 -7.36
CA GLY A 15 -17.70 -7.60 -7.43
C GLY A 15 -18.41 -6.23 -7.34
N MET A 16 -17.77 -5.23 -6.71
CA MET A 16 -18.29 -3.86 -6.63
C MET A 16 -18.05 -3.04 -7.91
N ILE A 17 -16.98 -3.33 -8.67
CA ILE A 17 -16.64 -2.59 -9.92
C ILE A 17 -17.71 -2.78 -10.99
N ASN A 18 -18.26 -4.00 -11.10
CA ASN A 18 -19.28 -4.32 -12.10
C ASN A 18 -20.68 -3.79 -11.74
N ARG A 19 -20.85 -3.12 -10.60
CA ARG A 19 -22.11 -2.56 -10.16
C ARG A 19 -22.20 -1.08 -10.54
N PRO A 20 -23.36 -0.59 -11.01
CA PRO A 20 -23.52 0.81 -11.42
C PRO A 20 -23.37 1.80 -10.25
N SER A 21 -23.61 1.34 -9.03
CA SER A 21 -23.37 2.10 -7.80
C SER A 21 -23.10 1.16 -6.63
N ILE A 22 -22.37 1.68 -5.64
CA ILE A 22 -22.08 0.97 -4.39
C ILE A 22 -22.80 1.62 -3.22
N ASP A 23 -23.22 0.79 -2.28
CA ASP A 23 -23.99 1.20 -1.11
C ASP A 23 -23.13 1.94 -0.10
N GLN A 24 -23.77 2.71 0.79
CA GLN A 24 -23.05 3.47 1.84
C GLN A 24 -22.17 2.56 2.72
N LYS A 25 -22.62 1.33 2.98
CA LYS A 25 -21.84 0.33 3.75
C LYS A 25 -20.55 -0.05 3.02
N GLU A 26 -20.61 -0.25 1.71
CA GLU A 26 -19.46 -0.60 0.87
C GLU A 26 -18.48 0.58 0.74
N ARG A 27 -19.01 1.81 0.63
CA ARG A 27 -18.19 3.04 0.67
C ARG A 27 -17.44 3.17 1.99
N SER A 28 -18.12 2.96 3.11
CA SER A 28 -17.49 2.98 4.44
C SER A 28 -16.46 1.87 4.60
N PHE A 29 -16.73 0.68 4.08
CA PHE A 29 -15.78 -0.43 4.06
C PHE A 29 -14.49 -0.08 3.31
N LEU A 30 -14.59 0.44 2.07
CA LEU A 30 -13.42 0.87 1.29
C LEU A 30 -12.63 1.98 2.00
N LYS A 31 -13.31 2.94 2.62
CA LYS A 31 -12.67 4.01 3.41
C LYS A 31 -11.91 3.46 4.61
N SER A 32 -12.50 2.53 5.36
CA SER A 32 -11.81 1.85 6.47
C SER A 32 -10.60 1.11 5.97
N LEU A 33 -10.74 0.38 4.88
CA LEU A 33 -9.67 -0.43 4.32
C LEU A 33 -8.46 0.40 3.89
N TRP A 34 -8.69 1.56 3.26
CA TRP A 34 -7.63 2.54 2.96
C TRP A 34 -6.99 3.12 4.22
N ASN A 35 -7.77 3.41 5.26
CA ASN A 35 -7.21 3.88 6.54
C ASN A 35 -6.34 2.83 7.21
N ASP A 36 -6.81 1.58 7.25
CA ASP A 36 -6.09 0.45 7.85
C ASP A 36 -4.80 0.16 7.10
N PHE A 37 -4.85 0.20 5.76
CA PHE A 37 -3.66 0.12 4.92
C PHE A 37 -2.66 1.24 5.22
N ASN A 38 -3.10 2.50 5.23
CA ASN A 38 -2.24 3.66 5.49
C ASN A 38 -1.57 3.58 6.87
N ASN A 39 -2.33 3.15 7.89
CA ASN A 39 -1.81 2.94 9.24
C ASN A 39 -0.80 1.78 9.28
N GLY A 40 -1.11 0.67 8.60
CA GLY A 40 -0.23 -0.49 8.47
C GLY A 40 1.10 -0.14 7.79
N LEU A 41 1.06 0.64 6.70
CA LEU A 41 2.26 1.08 5.98
C LEU A 41 3.12 2.04 6.80
N ASN A 42 2.49 2.95 7.54
CA ASN A 42 3.21 3.83 8.46
C ASN A 42 3.88 3.04 9.58
N THR A 43 3.19 2.06 10.17
CA THR A 43 3.79 1.19 11.19
C THR A 43 4.93 0.35 10.61
N LEU A 44 4.77 -0.23 9.42
CA LEU A 44 5.83 -0.98 8.74
C LEU A 44 7.07 -0.11 8.51
N THR A 45 6.88 1.09 7.96
CA THR A 45 7.97 2.06 7.75
C THR A 45 8.64 2.42 9.07
N LYS A 46 7.86 2.67 10.13
CA LYS A 46 8.36 2.97 11.48
C LYS A 46 9.01 1.77 12.18
N GLN A 47 8.74 0.53 11.81
CA GLN A 47 9.42 -0.62 12.42
C GLN A 47 10.73 -0.92 11.71
N HIS A 48 10.73 -0.82 10.39
CA HIS A 48 11.87 -1.21 9.57
C HIS A 48 12.90 -0.09 9.36
N HIS A 49 12.60 1.18 9.67
CA HIS A 49 13.57 2.28 9.55
C HIS A 49 14.86 2.10 10.37
N LEU A 50 14.82 1.28 11.43
CA LEU A 50 15.97 0.96 12.29
C LEU A 50 16.74 -0.28 11.85
N ILE A 51 16.22 -1.03 10.87
CA ILE A 51 16.80 -2.29 10.42
C ILE A 51 17.68 -2.00 9.21
N SER A 52 18.99 -2.12 9.40
CA SER A 52 19.96 -2.12 8.30
C SER A 52 20.44 -3.57 8.10
N ILE A 53 20.26 -4.08 6.89
CA ILE A 53 20.77 -5.40 6.51
C ILE A 53 22.17 -5.18 5.87
N PRO A 54 23.26 -5.60 6.52
CA PRO A 54 24.62 -5.36 6.03
C PRO A 54 24.96 -6.21 4.80
N ASP A 55 24.30 -7.36 4.65
CA ASP A 55 24.47 -8.26 3.51
C ASP A 55 23.68 -7.73 2.30
N ARG A 56 24.42 -7.40 1.22
CA ARG A 56 23.83 -6.84 0.00
C ARG A 56 23.00 -7.84 -0.78
N GLU A 57 23.38 -9.12 -0.82
CA GLU A 57 22.66 -10.14 -1.58
C GLU A 57 21.35 -10.52 -0.88
N LEU A 58 21.40 -10.67 0.44
CA LEU A 58 20.20 -10.89 1.25
C LEU A 58 19.24 -9.71 1.16
N LYS A 59 19.77 -8.48 1.24
CA LYS A 59 18.97 -7.26 1.08
C LYS A 59 18.30 -7.21 -0.28
N ASN A 60 19.03 -7.42 -1.37
CA ASN A 60 18.46 -7.40 -2.72
C ASN A 60 17.41 -8.50 -2.91
N SER A 61 17.65 -9.68 -2.37
CA SER A 61 16.70 -10.80 -2.45
C SER A 61 15.41 -10.49 -1.72
N LEU A 62 15.50 -9.94 -0.51
CA LEU A 62 14.33 -9.53 0.27
C LEU A 62 13.59 -8.36 -0.37
N GLU A 63 14.31 -7.36 -0.88
CA GLU A 63 13.75 -6.24 -1.61
C GLU A 63 12.95 -6.72 -2.82
N HIS A 64 13.56 -7.55 -3.67
CA HIS A 64 12.90 -8.09 -4.85
C HIS A 64 11.67 -8.91 -4.50
N GLN A 65 11.75 -9.75 -3.46
CA GLN A 65 10.61 -10.55 -3.03
C GLN A 65 9.47 -9.68 -2.51
N LEU A 66 9.76 -8.70 -1.65
CA LEU A 66 8.75 -7.80 -1.10
C LEU A 66 8.13 -6.90 -2.17
N VAL A 67 8.92 -6.41 -3.12
CA VAL A 67 8.40 -5.67 -4.27
C VAL A 67 7.47 -6.58 -5.08
N ARG A 68 7.93 -7.78 -5.43
CA ARG A 68 7.16 -8.73 -6.25
C ARG A 68 5.82 -9.09 -5.61
N ASP A 69 5.79 -9.32 -4.31
CA ASP A 69 4.58 -9.76 -3.61
C ASP A 69 3.68 -8.56 -3.23
N LEU A 70 4.24 -7.52 -2.61
CA LEU A 70 3.45 -6.41 -2.06
C LEU A 70 3.01 -5.41 -3.15
N VAL A 71 3.85 -5.11 -4.15
CA VAL A 71 3.52 -4.11 -5.17
C VAL A 71 2.44 -4.63 -6.12
N VAL A 72 2.46 -5.94 -6.44
CA VAL A 72 1.41 -6.55 -7.27
C VAL A 72 0.06 -6.48 -6.56
N LEU A 73 0.02 -6.80 -5.25
CA LEU A 73 -1.19 -6.70 -4.45
C LEU A 73 -1.67 -5.26 -4.32
N TYR A 74 -0.76 -4.32 -4.05
CA TYR A 74 -1.09 -2.90 -3.94
C TYR A 74 -1.61 -2.33 -5.25
N ARG A 75 -0.96 -2.63 -6.38
CA ARG A 75 -1.40 -2.24 -7.73
C ARG A 75 -2.83 -2.70 -7.98
N GLY A 76 -3.10 -3.99 -7.76
CA GLY A 76 -4.44 -4.55 -7.94
C GLY A 76 -5.48 -3.88 -7.04
N PHE A 77 -5.13 -3.58 -5.78
CA PHE A 77 -6.00 -2.86 -4.86
C PHE A 77 -6.26 -1.40 -5.30
N TRP A 78 -5.20 -0.71 -5.73
CA TRP A 78 -5.24 0.69 -6.16
C TRP A 78 -6.07 0.87 -7.42
N GLU A 79 -5.81 0.08 -8.47
CA GLU A 79 -6.53 0.16 -9.75
C GLU A 79 -8.03 -0.14 -9.57
N LYS A 80 -8.35 -1.17 -8.80
CA LYS A 80 -9.72 -1.54 -8.46
C LYS A 80 -10.43 -0.45 -7.66
N SER A 81 -9.75 0.16 -6.69
CA SER A 81 -10.29 1.27 -5.90
C SER A 81 -10.50 2.53 -6.73
N MET A 82 -9.62 2.81 -7.70
CA MET A 82 -9.75 3.95 -8.62
C MET A 82 -10.97 3.83 -9.53
N SER A 83 -11.29 2.60 -9.93
CA SER A 83 -12.45 2.29 -10.75
C SER A 83 -13.80 2.47 -10.02
N ILE A 84 -13.79 2.63 -8.69
CA ILE A 84 -14.99 2.78 -7.87
C ILE A 84 -15.13 4.22 -7.35
N ALA A 85 -16.28 4.85 -7.56
CA ALA A 85 -16.60 6.15 -6.99
C ALA A 85 -17.03 6.05 -5.51
N PHE A 86 -16.13 5.61 -4.62
CA PHE A 86 -16.43 5.38 -3.20
C PHE A 86 -16.33 6.63 -2.31
N THR A 87 -15.67 7.68 -2.81
CA THR A 87 -15.46 8.96 -2.12
C THR A 87 -15.34 10.10 -3.11
N THR A 88 -15.76 11.30 -2.71
CA THR A 88 -15.55 12.55 -3.46
C THR A 88 -14.15 13.14 -3.22
N ASN A 89 -13.53 12.82 -2.09
CA ASN A 89 -12.17 13.23 -1.74
C ASN A 89 -11.27 11.99 -1.74
N ARG A 90 -10.58 11.75 -2.86
CA ARG A 90 -9.72 10.56 -3.06
C ARG A 90 -8.37 10.74 -2.39
N ASP A 91 -7.77 11.92 -2.47
CA ASP A 91 -6.46 12.25 -1.88
C ASP A 91 -6.41 12.03 -0.36
N LYS A 92 -7.56 12.17 0.32
CA LYS A 92 -7.65 11.87 1.75
C LYS A 92 -7.32 10.40 2.08
N TYR A 93 -7.71 9.46 1.21
CA TYR A 93 -7.63 8.02 1.46
C TYR A 93 -6.48 7.38 0.68
N ILE A 94 -6.27 7.78 -0.56
CA ILE A 94 -5.28 7.23 -1.47
C ILE A 94 -4.11 8.19 -1.49
N LYS A 95 -3.16 7.97 -0.58
CA LYS A 95 -2.06 8.90 -0.32
C LYS A 95 -0.81 8.64 -1.16
N LEU A 96 -0.76 7.51 -1.86
CA LEU A 96 0.41 7.06 -2.60
C LEU A 96 -0.02 6.52 -3.95
N SER A 97 0.80 6.77 -4.96
CA SER A 97 0.76 6.03 -6.22
C SER A 97 1.40 4.65 -6.06
N VAL A 98 1.17 3.77 -7.05
CA VAL A 98 1.82 2.46 -7.11
C VAL A 98 3.34 2.60 -7.17
N GLU A 99 3.83 3.60 -7.89
CA GLU A 99 5.26 3.90 -8.03
C GLU A 99 5.86 4.41 -6.70
N GLU A 100 5.17 5.31 -6.00
CA GLU A 100 5.59 5.78 -4.68
C GLU A 100 5.61 4.67 -3.63
N PHE A 101 4.63 3.76 -3.70
CA PHE A 101 4.59 2.58 -2.83
C PHE A 101 5.77 1.64 -3.11
N GLU A 102 6.05 1.34 -4.38
CA GLU A 102 7.19 0.52 -4.80
C GLU A 102 8.53 1.11 -4.31
N ILE A 103 8.73 2.42 -4.50
CA ILE A 103 9.91 3.12 -3.99
C ILE A 103 9.99 2.97 -2.46
N ARG A 104 8.89 3.14 -1.73
CA ARG A 104 8.89 2.98 -0.26
C ARG A 104 9.27 1.57 0.18
N ILE A 105 8.78 0.54 -0.49
CA ILE A 105 9.10 -0.86 -0.17
C ILE A 105 10.58 -1.16 -0.48
N ARG A 106 11.11 -0.65 -1.60
CA ARG A 106 12.55 -0.77 -1.91
C ARG A 106 13.44 -0.14 -0.85
N HIS A 107 13.07 1.05 -0.40
CA HIS A 107 13.84 1.77 0.61
C HIS A 107 13.63 1.28 2.05
N LEU A 108 12.77 0.28 2.27
CA LEU A 108 12.40 -0.20 3.60
C LEU A 108 13.60 -0.71 4.42
N PHE A 109 14.61 -1.30 3.75
CA PHE A 109 15.81 -1.87 4.37
C PHE A 109 17.08 -1.05 4.09
N ASN A 110 16.94 0.17 3.56
CA ASN A 110 18.10 1.00 3.27
C ASN A 110 18.72 1.61 4.54
N GLY A 111 18.02 1.53 5.67
CA GLY A 111 18.31 2.33 6.86
C GLY A 111 18.09 3.81 6.54
N THR A 112 17.45 4.56 7.42
CA THR A 112 17.38 6.01 7.20
C THR A 112 18.77 6.60 7.40
N SER A 113 19.57 6.75 6.33
CA SER A 113 20.37 7.95 6.20
C SER A 113 19.39 9.07 5.93
N THR A 114 18.90 9.69 7.00
CA THR A 114 18.15 10.94 6.94
C THR A 114 19.07 12.04 6.40
N ASN A 115 19.36 12.06 5.09
CA ASN A 115 19.78 13.28 4.42
C ASN A 115 18.51 13.98 3.94
N SER A 116 17.76 14.52 4.90
CA SER A 116 16.85 15.62 4.62
C SER A 116 17.67 16.91 4.59
N THR A 117 18.59 17.03 3.62
CA THR A 117 19.11 18.32 3.20
C THR A 117 18.10 18.89 2.21
N ARG A 118 17.16 19.67 2.72
CA ARG A 118 16.46 20.67 1.90
C ARG A 118 17.14 22.01 2.19
N GLN A 119 17.93 22.46 1.22
CA GLN A 119 18.33 23.86 1.06
C GLN A 119 17.11 24.72 0.77
#